data_AF-A0A970LCJ6-F1
#
_entry.id   AF-A0A970LCJ6-F1
#
_cell.length_a   1.000
_cell.length_b   1.000
_cell.length_c   1.000
_cell.angle_alpha   90.00
_cell.angle_beta   90.00
_cell.angle_gamma   90.00
#
_symmetry.space_group_name_H-M   'P 1'
#
loop_
_entity.id
_entity.type
_entity.pdbx_description
1 polymer ?
#
loop_
_entity_poly.entity_id
_entity_poly.type
_entity_poly.pdbx_seq_one_letter_code
_entity_poly.pdbx_strand_id
1 'polypeptide(L)'
;MSIMNKILEKAKASKKTIVLPESDDLRMLEASQKIVSQGIANIILLGDEEAIRAKAGDIDLSGVSFVNPLKSDKAEAYANELVELRKHKGMTKEKAEE
;
A
#
# COMPACT_ATOMS: atom_id res chain seq x y z
N MET A 1 -27.77 1.31 -14.26
CA MET A 1 -26.37 1.43 -13.81
C MET A 1 -26.23 0.74 -12.45
N SER A 2 -25.34 -0.25 -12.32
CA SER A 2 -25.11 -0.98 -11.06
C SER A 2 -24.57 -0.06 -9.96
N ILE A 3 -24.83 -0.41 -8.70
CA ILE A 3 -24.24 0.27 -7.53
C ILE A 3 -22.71 0.26 -7.62
N MET A 4 -22.13 -0.85 -8.06
CA MET A 4 -20.67 -0.98 -8.22
C MET A 4 -20.11 0.09 -9.17
N ASN A 5 -20.75 0.28 -10.32
CA ASN A 5 -20.32 1.28 -11.30
C ASN A 5 -20.39 2.70 -10.72
N LYS A 6 -21.42 3.01 -9.92
CA LYS A 6 -21.52 4.32 -9.26
C LYS A 6 -20.38 4.56 -8.26
N ILE A 7 -19.92 3.52 -7.56
CA ILE A 7 -18.80 3.61 -6.63
C ILE A 7 -17.49 3.84 -7.39
N LEU A 8 -17.25 3.08 -8.46
CA LEU A 8 -16.05 3.20 -9.29
C LEU A 8 -15.93 4.58 -9.95
N GLU A 9 -17.03 5.13 -10.47
CA GLU A 9 -17.02 6.46 -11.07
C GLU A 9 -16.72 7.57 -10.04
N LYS A 10 -17.24 7.43 -8.81
CA LYS A 10 -16.87 8.35 -7.72
C LYS A 10 -15.40 8.24 -7.33
N ALA A 11 -14.86 7.03 -7.29
CA ALA A 11 -13.44 6.80 -6.98
C ALA A 11 -12.53 7.43 -8.03
N LYS A 12 -12.83 7.25 -9.33
CA LYS A 12 -12.11 7.91 -10.43
C LYS A 12 -12.19 9.44 -10.35
N ALA A 13 -13.38 9.98 -10.04
CA ALA A 13 -13.59 11.43 -9.92
C ALA A 13 -12.84 12.06 -8.73
N SER A 14 -12.56 11.29 -7.68
CA SER A 14 -11.78 11.73 -6.52
C SER A 14 -10.68 10.72 -6.21
N LYS A 15 -9.71 10.63 -7.13
CA LYS A 15 -8.64 9.64 -7.08
C LYS A 15 -7.90 9.71 -5.73
N LYS A 16 -7.99 8.64 -4.94
CA LYS A 16 -7.30 8.50 -3.65
C LYS A 16 -6.06 7.63 -3.79
N THR A 17 -5.19 7.68 -2.78
CA THR A 17 -4.04 6.80 -2.66
C THR A 17 -4.37 5.68 -1.68
N ILE A 18 -4.22 4.42 -2.11
CA ILE A 18 -4.49 3.23 -1.31
C ILE A 18 -3.18 2.49 -1.10
N VAL A 19 -2.92 2.11 0.16
CA VAL A 19 -1.75 1.30 0.54
C VAL A 19 -2.20 -0.16 0.62
N LEU A 20 -1.47 -1.04 -0.06
CA LEU A 20 -1.71 -2.49 -0.02
C LEU A 20 -0.50 -3.17 0.63
N PRO A 21 -0.65 -3.70 1.86
CA PRO A 21 0.44 -4.35 2.58
C PRO A 21 0.74 -5.77 2.09
N GLU A 22 -0.17 -6.38 1.35
CA GLU A 22 -0.11 -7.78 0.89
C GLU A 22 0.58 -7.90 -0.47
N SER A 23 1.74 -7.26 -0.65
CA SER A 23 2.47 -7.25 -1.94
C SER A 23 2.98 -8.64 -2.37
N ASP A 24 2.87 -9.62 -1.48
CA ASP A 24 3.19 -11.01 -1.73
C ASP A 24 2.05 -11.81 -2.38
N ASP A 25 0.84 -11.28 -2.46
CA ASP A 25 -0.28 -11.98 -3.09
C ASP A 25 -0.43 -11.57 -4.57
N LEU A 26 -0.33 -12.55 -5.48
CA LEU A 26 -0.50 -12.32 -6.93
C LEU A 26 -1.83 -11.63 -7.28
N ARG A 27 -2.90 -11.96 -6.57
CA ARG A 27 -4.22 -11.35 -6.79
C ARG A 27 -4.20 -9.85 -6.47
N MET A 28 -3.41 -9.46 -5.48
CA MET A 28 -3.23 -8.05 -5.11
C MET A 28 -2.40 -7.30 -6.14
N LEU A 29 -1.40 -7.94 -6.74
CA LEU A 29 -0.62 -7.37 -7.83
C LEU A 29 -1.49 -7.17 -9.09
N GLU A 30 -2.29 -8.17 -9.47
CA GLU A 30 -3.25 -8.03 -10.57
C GLU A 30 -4.30 -6.94 -10.33
N ALA A 31 -4.81 -6.85 -9.09
CA ALA A 31 -5.75 -5.80 -8.72
C ALA A 31 -5.10 -4.41 -8.83
N SER A 32 -3.83 -4.28 -8.42
CA SER A 32 -3.07 -3.04 -8.50
C SER A 32 -2.94 -2.55 -9.94
N GLN A 33 -2.56 -3.43 -10.86
CA GLN A 33 -2.51 -3.14 -12.30
C GLN A 33 -3.87 -2.64 -12.81
N LYS A 34 -4.95 -3.36 -12.50
CA LYS A 34 -6.31 -2.99 -12.94
C LYS A 34 -6.76 -1.64 -12.37
N ILE A 35 -6.46 -1.36 -11.11
CA ILE A 35 -6.83 -0.11 -10.44
C ILE A 35 -6.10 1.08 -11.07
N VAL A 36 -4.80 0.94 -11.29
CA VAL A 36 -3.97 2.02 -11.86
C VAL A 36 -4.31 2.25 -13.33
N SER A 37 -4.42 1.19 -14.14
CA SER A 37 -4.77 1.29 -15.56
C SER A 37 -6.15 1.89 -15.80
N GLN A 38 -7.12 1.61 -14.93
CA GLN A 38 -8.46 2.20 -15.01
C GLN A 38 -8.58 3.57 -14.34
N GLY A 39 -7.48 4.10 -13.78
CA GLY A 39 -7.45 5.40 -13.13
C GLY A 39 -8.29 5.50 -11.85
N ILE A 40 -8.59 4.37 -11.20
CA ILE A 40 -9.49 4.32 -10.04
C ILE A 40 -8.84 4.91 -8.79
N ALA A 41 -7.56 4.57 -8.55
CA ALA A 41 -6.79 5.04 -7.41
C ALA A 41 -5.28 5.04 -7.74
N ASN A 42 -4.50 5.75 -6.94
CA ASN A 42 -3.05 5.56 -6.89
C ASN A 42 -2.77 4.42 -5.90
N ILE A 43 -1.86 3.51 -6.23
CA ILE A 43 -1.51 2.36 -5.39
C ILE A 43 -0.10 2.51 -4.85
N ILE A 44 0.06 2.21 -3.55
CA ILE A 44 1.35 2.00 -2.89
C ILE A 44 1.39 0.55 -2.43
N LEU A 45 2.35 -0.23 -2.92
CA LEU A 45 2.66 -1.57 -2.41
C LEU A 45 3.72 -1.46 -1.32
N LEU A 46 3.49 -2.12 -0.17
CA LEU A 46 4.50 -2.20 0.88
C LEU A 46 5.36 -3.44 0.71
N GLY A 47 6.67 -3.27 0.64
CA GLY A 47 7.63 -4.36 0.55
C GLY A 47 8.88 -3.98 -0.24
N ASP A 48 9.74 -4.97 -0.49
CA ASP A 48 10.93 -4.77 -1.31
C ASP A 48 10.57 -4.78 -2.79
N GLU A 49 10.90 -3.70 -3.50
CA GLU A 49 10.49 -3.50 -4.90
C GLU A 49 11.01 -4.61 -5.82
N GLU A 50 12.27 -5.04 -5.64
CA GLU A 50 12.87 -6.08 -6.48
C GLU A 50 12.15 -7.42 -6.28
N ALA A 51 11.89 -7.79 -5.01
CA ALA A 51 11.16 -9.01 -4.68
C ALA A 51 9.73 -9.00 -5.24
N ILE A 52 9.02 -7.87 -5.13
CA ILE A 52 7.66 -7.72 -5.65
C ILE A 52 7.66 -7.83 -7.18
N ARG A 53 8.60 -7.17 -7.88
CA ARG A 53 8.71 -7.26 -9.34
C ARG A 53 9.05 -8.67 -9.81
N ALA A 54 9.94 -9.37 -9.11
CA ALA A 54 10.25 -10.76 -9.42
C ALA A 54 9.01 -11.66 -9.28
N LYS A 55 8.17 -11.41 -8.27
CA LYS A 55 6.93 -12.16 -8.04
C LYS A 55 5.82 -11.81 -9.02
N ALA A 56 5.76 -10.55 -9.46
CA ALA A 56 4.76 -10.05 -10.39
C ALA A 56 4.81 -10.75 -11.76
N GLY A 57 5.99 -11.23 -12.18
CA GLY A 57 6.17 -11.84 -13.49
C GLY A 57 5.75 -10.86 -14.60
N ASP A 58 4.73 -11.23 -15.37
CA ASP A 58 4.21 -10.44 -16.49
C ASP A 58 3.19 -9.33 -16.09
N ILE A 59 2.87 -9.19 -14.79
CA ILE A 59 1.93 -8.17 -14.32
C ILE A 59 2.58 -6.79 -14.46
N ASP A 60 1.93 -5.88 -15.19
CA ASP A 60 2.40 -4.51 -15.35
C ASP A 60 2.14 -3.71 -14.07
N LEU A 61 3.23 -3.38 -13.37
CA LEU A 61 3.22 -2.51 -12.18
C LEU A 61 3.57 -1.06 -12.52
N SER A 62 3.49 -0.65 -13.78
CA SER A 62 3.69 0.74 -14.19
C SER A 62 2.67 1.66 -13.49
N GLY A 63 3.16 2.75 -12.91
CA GLY A 63 2.33 3.71 -12.17
C GLY A 63 1.97 3.28 -10.74
N VAL A 64 2.42 2.10 -10.29
CA VAL A 64 2.38 1.69 -8.88
C VAL A 64 3.62 2.24 -8.16
N SER A 65 3.44 2.73 -6.94
CA SER A 65 4.53 3.16 -6.07
C SER A 65 4.90 2.05 -5.08
N PHE A 66 6.15 2.02 -4.64
CA PHE A 66 6.65 1.04 -3.68
C PHE A 66 7.19 1.76 -2.45
N VAL A 67 6.92 1.21 -1.27
CA VAL A 67 7.53 1.67 -0.02
C VAL A 67 8.01 0.45 0.74
N ASN A 68 9.31 0.37 1.01
CA ASN A 68 9.86 -0.65 1.90
C ASN A 68 9.83 -0.09 3.34
N PRO A 69 8.99 -0.63 4.24
CA PRO A 69 8.90 -0.13 5.62
C PRO A 69 10.24 -0.19 6.37
N LEU A 70 11.08 -1.20 6.08
CA LEU A 70 12.36 -1.44 6.74
C LEU A 70 13.46 -0.46 6.30
N LYS A 71 13.30 0.19 5.15
CA LYS A 71 14.28 1.12 4.56
C LYS A 71 13.72 2.53 4.42
N SER A 72 12.55 2.81 4.99
CA SER A 72 11.87 4.09 4.83
C SER A 72 12.44 5.12 5.80
N ASP A 73 12.77 6.31 5.29
CA ASP A 73 13.17 7.47 6.12
C ASP A 73 12.09 7.89 7.12
N LYS A 74 10.85 7.42 6.93
CA LYS A 74 9.71 7.69 7.82
C LYS A 74 9.52 6.65 8.92
N ALA A 75 10.32 5.57 8.93
CA ALA A 75 10.15 4.47 9.87
C ALA A 75 10.22 4.94 11.33
N GLU A 76 11.23 5.74 11.69
CA GLU A 76 11.38 6.29 13.04
C GLU A 76 10.21 7.19 13.44
N ALA A 77 9.75 8.06 12.53
CA ALA A 77 8.61 8.93 12.79
C ALA A 77 7.32 8.11 13.05
N TYR A 78 7.11 7.03 12.30
CA TYR A 78 5.97 6.13 12.51
C TYR A 78 6.08 5.31 13.79
N ALA A 79 7.27 4.83 14.15
CA ALA A 79 7.51 4.11 15.40
C ALA A 79 7.22 5.01 16.62
N ASN A 80 7.71 6.25 16.60
CA ASN A 80 7.46 7.22 17.67
C ASN A 80 5.95 7.53 17.83
N GLU A 81 5.25 7.74 16.71
CA GLU A 81 3.79 7.95 16.73
C GLU A 81 3.05 6.71 17.28
N LEU A 82 3.48 5.51 16.89
CA LEU A 82 2.89 4.25 17.37
C LEU A 82 3.05 4.09 18.89
N VAL A 83 4.22 4.46 19.45
CA VAL A 83 4.46 4.48 20.89
C VAL A 83 3.50 5.45 21.56
N GLU A 84 3.40 6.69 21.09
CA GLU A 84 2.53 7.69 21.72
C GLU A 84 1.05 7.26 21.71
N LEU A 85 0.57 6.72 20.60
CA LEU A 85 -0.80 6.22 20.47
C LEU A 85 -1.07 5.00 21.38
N ARG A 86 -0.07 4.14 21.60
CA ARG A 86 -0.23 2.85 22.30
C ARG A 86 0.50 2.74 23.63
N LYS A 87 1.06 3.83 24.17
CA LYS A 87 1.78 3.83 25.46
C LYS A 87 0.93 3.29 26.61
N HIS A 88 -0.37 3.59 26.60
CA HIS A 88 -1.32 3.08 27.58
C HIS A 88 -1.52 1.55 27.53
N LYS A 89 -1.12 0.89 26.43
CA LYS A 89 -1.11 -0.57 26.25
C LYS A 89 0.28 -1.19 26.43
N GLY A 90 1.24 -0.44 26.97
CA GLY A 90 2.61 -0.92 27.19
C GLY A 90 3.45 -1.01 25.91
N MET A 91 3.14 -0.22 24.88
CA MET A 91 3.98 -0.09 23.70
C MET A 91 5.29 0.63 24.06
N THR A 92 6.43 0.05 23.67
CA THR A 92 7.77 0.61 23.88
C THR A 92 8.42 0.92 22.54
N LYS A 93 9.46 1.77 22.55
CA LYS A 93 10.21 2.11 21.32
C LYS A 93 10.75 0.87 20.61
N GLU A 94 11.36 -0.04 21.37
CA GLU A 94 11.87 -1.31 20.85
C GLU A 94 10.79 -2.15 20.13
N LYS A 95 9.59 -2.26 20.72
CA LYS A 95 8.46 -2.98 20.11
C LYS A 95 7.82 -2.26 18.91
N ALA A 96 8.08 -0.96 18.77
CA ALA A 96 7.56 -0.16 17.67
C ALA A 96 8.52 -0.11 16.47
N GLU A 97 9.80 -0.43 16.70
CA GLU A 97 10.85 -0.51 15.68
C GLU A 97 11.07 -1.96 15.16
N GLU A 98 10.57 -2.96 15.89
CA GLU A 98 10.48 -4.38 15.47
C GLU A 98 9.46 -4.59 14.35
#